data_AF-A0A1G3BRM9-F1
#
_entry.id   AF-A0A1G3BRM9-F1
#
_cell.length_a   1.000
_cell.length_b   1.000
_cell.length_c   1.000
_cell.angle_alpha   90.00
_cell.angle_beta   90.00
_cell.angle_gamma   90.00
#
_symmetry.space_group_name_H-M   'P 1'
#
loop_
_entity.id
_entity.type
_entity.pdbx_description
1 polymer ?
#
loop_
_entity_poly.entity_id
_entity_poly.type
_entity_poly.pdbx_seq_one_letter_code
_entity_poly.pdbx_strand_id
1 'polypeptide(L)'
;MTNKSNITINRNLFMKYERTALDQHLSQPILQDAKWFGMPIDKWIRHVLSIHFDPKSGSQYWLQREKVLGVDARKDITSLKDLHKLGPMEEEDLRRYPIEYFIPKMRLENKEEFILGETAGTTGLPKVTAYLKGEFYIAFVEWFRYIAAKREFPRGVNWLWVGPSGPHIIGKAVGQVARSMRSRDPFSIDMDPRWVKKLVPDTLGYKRYISHIIEQALDVLRRQHIEVIYSTPPLLIKLAEEMNVDQRMQIKGVHYGGVALDKEHLKRFKKELFPNAVHIAGYGNTLFGLCLEVEASPHYDLDYYPLGPRMIIQVVSTKD
;
A
#
# COMPACT_ATOMS: atom_id res chain seq x y z
N MET A 1 4.94 -16.96 -70.85
CA MET A 1 4.98 -15.72 -70.04
C MET A 1 3.93 -15.82 -68.95
N THR A 2 4.35 -16.01 -67.69
CA THR A 2 3.81 -15.32 -66.51
C THR A 2 4.67 -15.70 -65.31
N ASN A 3 5.33 -14.68 -64.76
CA ASN A 3 6.29 -14.71 -63.68
C ASN A 3 5.65 -15.21 -62.37
N LYS A 4 6.29 -16.20 -61.72
CA LYS A 4 6.14 -16.42 -60.29
C LYS A 4 7.15 -15.53 -59.56
N SER A 5 6.69 -14.41 -59.03
CA SER A 5 7.45 -13.55 -58.12
C SER A 5 7.50 -14.20 -56.73
N ASN A 6 8.61 -14.86 -56.42
CA ASN A 6 8.94 -15.28 -55.06
C ASN A 6 9.36 -14.05 -54.25
N ILE A 7 8.43 -13.51 -53.46
CA ILE A 7 8.77 -12.54 -52.40
C ILE A 7 9.32 -13.35 -51.22
N THR A 8 10.63 -13.49 -51.17
CA THR A 8 11.33 -14.02 -49.99
C THR A 8 11.25 -12.97 -48.89
N ILE A 9 10.27 -13.11 -47.98
CA ILE A 9 10.23 -12.32 -46.75
C ILE A 9 11.48 -12.68 -45.95
N ASN A 10 12.38 -11.71 -45.82
CA ASN A 10 13.64 -11.85 -45.13
C ASN A 10 13.39 -11.95 -43.62
N ARG A 11 13.06 -13.16 -43.13
CA ARG A 11 12.81 -13.49 -41.70
C ARG A 11 13.94 -13.03 -40.77
N ASN A 12 15.14 -12.84 -41.30
CA ASN A 12 16.31 -12.38 -40.55
C ASN A 12 16.33 -10.87 -40.27
N LEU A 13 15.53 -10.04 -40.93
CA LEU A 13 15.42 -8.61 -40.61
C LEU A 13 14.48 -8.34 -39.42
N PHE A 14 13.40 -9.13 -39.26
CA PHE A 14 12.49 -9.03 -38.11
C PHE A 14 13.12 -9.55 -36.81
N MET A 15 13.90 -10.63 -36.88
CA MET A 15 14.57 -11.23 -35.72
C MET A 15 15.73 -10.38 -35.16
N LYS A 16 16.28 -9.46 -35.96
CA LYS A 16 17.41 -8.60 -35.54
C LYS A 16 16.95 -7.26 -34.95
N TYR A 17 15.71 -6.83 -35.24
CA TYR A 17 15.09 -5.66 -34.61
C TYR A 17 14.33 -6.01 -33.31
N GLU A 18 13.93 -7.27 -33.11
CA GLU A 18 13.29 -7.71 -31.85
C GLU A 18 14.27 -8.02 -30.71
N ARG A 19 15.55 -8.29 -31.01
CA ARG A 19 16.53 -8.68 -29.97
C ARG A 19 17.24 -7.53 -29.27
N THR A 20 17.10 -6.29 -29.73
CA THR A 20 17.73 -5.12 -29.11
C THR A 20 16.76 -4.15 -28.45
N ALA A 21 15.45 -4.43 -28.48
CA ALA A 21 14.43 -3.53 -27.93
C ALA A 21 13.35 -4.20 -27.03
N LEU A 22 13.41 -5.51 -26.76
CA LEU A 22 12.35 -6.20 -25.98
C LEU A 22 12.80 -6.90 -24.69
N ASP A 23 14.07 -6.78 -24.28
CA ASP A 23 14.59 -7.41 -23.06
C ASP A 23 15.22 -6.41 -22.06
N GLN A 24 14.79 -5.15 -22.13
CA GLN A 24 14.79 -4.29 -20.94
C GLN A 24 13.49 -4.53 -20.17
N HIS A 25 13.28 -5.77 -19.71
CA HIS A 25 12.54 -5.94 -18.48
C HIS A 25 13.36 -5.22 -17.40
N LEU A 26 13.07 -3.93 -17.17
CA LEU A 26 13.52 -3.24 -15.98
C LEU A 26 13.14 -4.15 -14.81
N SER A 27 14.15 -4.77 -14.20
CA SER A 27 13.98 -5.56 -12.99
C SER A 27 13.18 -4.70 -12.02
N GLN A 28 12.07 -5.25 -11.53
CA GLN A 28 11.26 -4.55 -10.55
C GLN A 28 12.13 -4.15 -9.35
N PRO A 29 11.95 -2.94 -8.78
CA PRO A 29 12.80 -2.47 -7.69
C PRO A 29 12.81 -3.44 -6.50
N ILE A 30 13.99 -3.69 -5.96
CA ILE A 30 14.19 -4.50 -4.74
C ILE A 30 14.43 -3.60 -3.54
N LEU A 31 14.39 -4.16 -2.31
CA LEU A 31 14.62 -3.38 -1.09
C LEU A 31 15.96 -2.63 -1.10
N GLN A 32 16.99 -3.23 -1.70
CA GLN A 32 18.33 -2.67 -1.83
C GLN A 32 18.39 -1.44 -2.74
N ASP A 33 17.43 -1.26 -3.64
CA ASP A 33 17.34 -0.08 -4.50
C ASP A 33 16.79 1.15 -3.75
N ALA A 34 16.27 0.94 -2.53
CA ALA A 34 15.79 2.04 -1.73
C ALA A 34 16.95 2.96 -1.37
N LYS A 35 16.80 4.26 -1.61
CA LYS A 35 17.85 5.24 -1.28
C LYS A 35 18.27 5.18 0.19
N TRP A 36 17.38 4.80 1.09
CA TRP A 36 17.69 4.69 2.51
C TRP A 36 18.30 3.35 2.93
N PHE A 37 18.42 2.37 2.02
CA PHE A 37 18.90 1.03 2.35
C PHE A 37 20.34 1.08 2.87
N GLY A 38 20.58 0.49 4.04
CA GLY A 38 21.88 0.52 4.72
C GLY A 38 22.33 1.89 5.23
N MET A 39 21.49 2.93 5.14
CA MET A 39 21.84 4.26 5.66
C MET A 39 21.49 4.40 7.14
N PRO A 40 22.38 4.99 7.97
CA PRO A 40 22.03 5.42 9.31
C PRO A 40 20.85 6.42 9.29
N ILE A 41 19.96 6.31 10.26
CA ILE A 41 18.74 7.12 10.36
C ILE A 41 19.02 8.64 10.30
N ASP A 42 20.03 9.11 11.03
CA ASP A 42 20.39 10.53 11.05
C ASP A 42 20.97 11.02 9.71
N LYS A 43 21.58 10.12 8.92
CA LYS A 43 22.01 10.44 7.55
C LYS A 43 20.80 10.54 6.62
N TRP A 44 19.83 9.63 6.77
CA TRP A 44 18.60 9.67 5.98
C TRP A 44 17.76 10.93 6.28
N ILE A 45 17.63 11.31 7.56
CA ILE A 45 16.93 12.55 7.95
C ILE A 45 17.56 13.76 7.28
N ARG A 46 18.89 13.92 7.35
CA ARG A 46 19.59 15.02 6.66
C ARG A 46 19.38 15.01 5.15
N HIS A 47 19.31 13.84 4.53
CA HIS A 47 18.99 13.72 3.11
C HIS A 47 17.58 14.24 2.81
N VAL A 48 16.56 13.82 3.57
CA VAL A 48 15.17 14.27 3.40
C VAL A 48 15.07 15.79 3.61
N LEU A 49 15.70 16.33 4.66
CA LEU A 49 15.73 17.77 4.93
C LEU A 49 16.41 18.56 3.81
N SER A 50 17.50 18.03 3.24
CA SER A 50 18.20 18.67 2.12
C SER A 50 17.33 18.81 0.87
N ILE A 51 16.31 17.97 0.71
CA ILE A 51 15.35 18.05 -0.40
C ILE A 51 14.24 19.03 -0.06
N HIS A 52 13.53 18.82 1.05
CA HIS A 52 12.32 19.58 1.36
C HIS A 52 12.60 21.04 1.75
N PHE A 53 13.75 21.32 2.35
CA PHE A 53 14.17 22.66 2.81
C PHE A 53 15.25 23.28 1.89
N ASP A 54 15.41 22.80 0.65
CA ASP A 54 16.21 23.52 -0.34
C ASP A 54 15.51 24.84 -0.72
N PRO A 55 16.16 26.02 -0.57
CA PRO A 55 15.50 27.31 -0.79
C PRO A 55 15.00 27.55 -2.22
N LYS A 56 15.55 26.84 -3.22
CA LYS A 56 15.22 27.03 -4.63
C LYS A 56 14.19 26.01 -5.12
N SER A 57 14.26 24.79 -4.60
CA SER A 57 13.63 23.61 -5.19
C SER A 57 12.85 22.73 -4.21
N GLY A 58 12.83 23.09 -2.93
CA GLY A 58 12.14 22.36 -1.86
C GLY A 58 10.62 22.47 -1.91
N SER A 59 9.97 21.94 -0.88
CA SER A 59 8.50 21.97 -0.75
C SER A 59 8.06 23.34 -0.24
N GLN A 60 7.09 23.95 -0.91
CA GLN A 60 6.60 25.27 -0.52
C GLN A 60 6.03 25.28 0.91
N TYR A 61 5.32 24.22 1.31
CA TYR A 61 4.83 24.02 2.68
C TYR A 61 5.96 24.10 3.72
N TRP A 62 7.00 23.29 3.55
CA TRP A 62 8.09 23.19 4.53
C TRP A 62 8.95 24.45 4.57
N LEU A 63 9.20 25.10 3.43
CA LEU A 63 9.90 26.39 3.38
C LEU A 63 9.11 27.51 4.08
N GLN A 64 7.78 27.48 4.02
CA GLN A 64 6.96 28.42 4.78
C GLN A 64 6.97 28.09 6.28
N ARG A 65 6.90 26.81 6.63
CA ARG A 65 6.98 26.34 8.01
C ARG A 65 8.31 26.70 8.67
N GLU A 66 9.41 26.58 7.94
CA GLU A 66 10.76 27.00 8.37
C GLU A 66 10.78 28.46 8.83
N LYS A 67 10.21 29.36 8.02
CA LYS A 67 10.10 30.79 8.34
C LYS A 67 9.22 31.07 9.56
N VAL A 68 8.08 30.39 9.67
CA VAL A 68 7.14 30.56 10.79
C VAL A 68 7.75 30.10 12.11
N LEU A 69 8.53 29.01 12.08
CA LEU A 69 9.18 28.46 13.27
C LEU A 69 10.48 29.20 13.63
N GLY A 70 11.06 29.95 12.70
CA GLY A 70 12.35 30.64 12.92
C GLY A 70 13.53 29.69 13.08
N VAL A 71 13.48 28.51 12.46
CA VAL A 71 14.50 27.45 12.51
C VAL A 71 15.23 27.39 11.16
N ASP A 72 16.55 27.13 11.12
CA ASP A 72 17.26 26.76 9.89
C ASP A 72 17.31 25.23 9.83
N ALA A 73 16.31 24.60 9.20
CA ALA A 73 16.05 23.17 9.35
C ALA A 73 17.24 22.30 8.90
N ARG A 74 18.00 22.74 7.89
CA ARG A 74 19.17 22.02 7.38
C ARG A 74 20.40 22.11 8.29
N LYS A 75 20.46 23.10 9.19
CA LYS A 75 21.54 23.25 10.19
C LYS A 75 21.13 22.75 11.57
N ASP A 76 19.91 23.07 11.98
CA ASP A 76 19.44 22.87 13.35
C ASP A 76 18.95 21.43 13.58
N ILE A 77 18.65 20.67 12.52
CA ILE A 77 18.14 19.30 12.62
C ILE A 77 19.14 18.34 11.98
N THR A 78 19.91 17.66 12.83
CA THR A 78 21.00 16.77 12.37
C THR A 78 20.75 15.30 12.66
N SER A 79 19.77 15.01 13.53
CA SER A 79 19.44 13.69 14.01
C SER A 79 17.94 13.51 14.23
N LEU A 80 17.50 12.27 14.46
CA LEU A 80 16.13 11.97 14.87
C LEU A 80 15.70 12.75 16.11
N LYS A 81 16.63 12.95 17.06
CA LYS A 81 16.34 13.67 18.30
C LYS A 81 15.98 15.13 18.06
N ASP A 82 16.49 15.75 17.00
CA ASP A 82 16.23 17.15 16.68
C ASP A 82 14.91 17.37 15.94
N LEU A 83 14.29 16.31 15.41
CA LEU A 83 13.12 16.42 14.52
C LEU A 83 11.91 17.08 15.20
N HIS A 84 11.83 17.00 16.53
CA HIS A 84 10.80 17.67 17.33
C HIS A 84 10.78 19.20 17.15
N LYS A 85 11.88 19.82 16.69
CA LYS A 85 11.96 21.26 16.40
C LYS A 85 10.98 21.71 15.30
N LEU A 86 10.53 20.80 14.43
CA LEU A 86 9.48 21.10 13.43
C LEU A 86 8.07 21.11 14.04
N GLY A 87 7.91 20.55 15.24
CA GLY A 87 6.62 20.24 15.85
C GLY A 87 5.83 19.20 15.03
N PRO A 88 4.61 18.88 15.47
CA PRO A 88 3.69 18.10 14.64
C PRO A 88 3.33 18.88 13.37
N MET A 89 3.13 18.15 12.27
CA MET A 89 2.54 18.71 11.06
C MET A 89 1.06 19.04 11.31
N GLU A 90 0.61 20.21 10.87
CA GLU A 90 -0.80 20.58 10.94
C GLU A 90 -1.60 19.74 9.93
N GLU A 91 -2.40 18.80 10.44
CA GLU A 91 -3.11 17.86 9.59
C GLU A 91 -4.20 18.56 8.75
N GLU A 92 -4.79 19.65 9.25
CA GLU A 92 -5.82 20.40 8.52
C GLU A 92 -5.26 21.07 7.25
N ASP A 93 -3.96 21.36 7.20
CA ASP A 93 -3.33 21.93 6.02
C ASP A 93 -3.39 20.98 4.81
N LEU A 94 -3.41 19.65 5.03
CA LEU A 94 -3.59 18.65 3.96
C LEU A 94 -4.96 18.72 3.27
N ARG A 95 -5.90 19.47 3.84
CA ARG A 95 -7.23 19.73 3.28
C ARG A 95 -7.31 21.12 2.68
N ARG A 96 -6.59 22.06 3.29
CA ARG A 96 -6.58 23.48 2.93
C ARG A 96 -5.81 23.75 1.63
N TYR A 97 -4.72 23.03 1.40
CA TYR A 97 -3.80 23.31 0.29
C TYR A 97 -3.80 22.20 -0.78
N PRO A 98 -3.52 22.55 -2.05
CA PRO A 98 -3.34 21.56 -3.10
C PRO A 98 -2.11 20.68 -2.82
N ILE A 99 -2.11 19.44 -3.33
CA ILE A 99 -1.04 18.47 -3.06
C ILE A 99 0.34 18.98 -3.52
N GLU A 100 0.38 19.77 -4.59
CA GLU A 100 1.61 20.39 -5.09
C GLU A 100 2.31 21.29 -4.05
N TYR A 101 1.57 21.85 -3.09
CA TYR A 101 2.14 22.67 -2.02
C TYR A 101 3.10 21.87 -1.13
N PHE A 102 2.87 20.57 -1.00
CA PHE A 102 3.66 19.64 -0.18
C PHE A 102 4.79 18.96 -0.97
N ILE A 103 4.69 18.90 -2.30
CA ILE A 103 5.69 18.25 -3.17
C ILE A 103 6.87 19.22 -3.42
N PRO A 104 8.14 18.74 -3.35
CA PRO A 104 9.28 19.57 -3.71
C PRO A 104 9.16 20.13 -5.13
N LYS A 105 9.43 21.42 -5.32
CA LYS A 105 9.30 22.08 -6.62
C LYS A 105 10.07 21.37 -7.75
N MET A 106 11.26 20.83 -7.46
CA MET A 106 12.03 20.04 -8.45
C MET A 106 11.32 18.80 -8.98
N ARG A 107 10.26 18.32 -8.31
CA ARG A 107 9.47 17.15 -8.72
C ARG A 107 8.17 17.51 -9.43
N LEU A 108 7.79 18.80 -9.47
CA LEU A 108 6.54 19.23 -10.09
C LEU A 108 6.58 19.22 -11.62
N GLU A 109 7.76 19.12 -12.23
CA GLU A 109 7.92 18.96 -13.68
C GLU A 109 7.60 17.53 -14.14
N ASN A 110 7.79 16.53 -13.26
CA ASN A 110 7.56 15.10 -13.54
C ASN A 110 6.38 14.55 -12.71
N LYS A 111 5.20 15.18 -12.83
CA LYS A 111 4.01 14.79 -12.02
C LYS A 111 3.58 13.35 -12.26
N GLU A 112 3.86 12.80 -13.43
CA GLU A 112 3.59 11.41 -13.82
C GLU A 112 4.42 10.39 -13.03
N GLU A 113 5.46 10.80 -12.31
CA GLU A 113 6.20 9.92 -11.38
C GLU A 113 5.41 9.61 -10.10
N PHE A 114 4.30 10.30 -9.83
CA PHE A 114 3.56 10.16 -8.59
C PHE A 114 2.35 9.24 -8.68
N ILE A 115 2.14 8.47 -7.62
CA ILE A 115 0.92 7.74 -7.32
C ILE A 115 0.22 8.49 -6.19
N LEU A 116 -0.96 9.04 -6.50
CA LEU A 116 -1.79 9.71 -5.50
C LEU A 116 -2.58 8.69 -4.68
N GLY A 117 -2.87 9.03 -3.43
CA GLY A 117 -3.78 8.27 -2.57
C GLY A 117 -4.64 9.22 -1.75
N GLU A 118 -5.88 8.83 -1.45
CA GLU A 118 -6.75 9.59 -0.58
C GLU A 118 -7.18 8.78 0.64
N THR A 119 -7.26 9.46 1.78
CA THR A 119 -7.90 8.88 2.96
C THR A 119 -9.39 8.69 2.70
N ALA A 120 -10.01 7.81 3.49
CA ALA A 120 -11.46 7.63 3.44
C ALA A 120 -12.23 8.70 4.22
N GLY A 121 -11.59 9.76 4.73
CA GLY A 121 -12.27 10.86 5.43
C GLY A 121 -12.91 10.48 6.77
N THR A 122 -12.24 9.68 7.63
CA THR A 122 -12.80 9.35 8.96
C THR A 122 -12.93 10.58 9.85
N THR A 123 -11.98 11.53 9.73
CA THR A 123 -11.90 12.73 10.57
C THR A 123 -12.33 13.99 9.81
N GLY A 124 -13.24 13.87 8.84
CA GLY A 124 -13.71 14.98 7.99
C GLY A 124 -13.50 14.69 6.49
N LEU A 125 -13.28 15.71 5.67
CA LEU A 125 -12.94 15.55 4.24
C LEU A 125 -11.77 14.54 4.00
N PRO A 126 -11.63 13.97 2.80
CA PRO A 126 -10.43 13.23 2.44
C PRO A 126 -9.16 14.10 2.50
N LYS A 127 -8.02 13.44 2.72
CA LYS A 127 -6.68 14.02 2.66
C LYS A 127 -5.90 13.30 1.58
N VAL A 128 -5.08 14.02 0.82
CA VAL A 128 -4.33 13.49 -0.33
C VAL A 128 -2.88 13.25 0.05
N THR A 129 -2.31 12.15 -0.43
CA THR A 129 -0.88 11.84 -0.37
C THR A 129 -0.34 11.59 -1.77
N ALA A 130 0.95 11.79 -1.96
CA ALA A 130 1.66 11.48 -3.20
C ALA A 130 2.90 10.62 -2.89
N TYR A 131 3.05 9.51 -3.62
CA TYR A 131 4.19 8.60 -3.52
C TYR A 131 4.93 8.58 -4.86
N LEU A 132 6.26 8.69 -4.86
CA LEU A 132 7.03 8.38 -6.06
C LEU A 132 6.83 6.90 -6.42
N LYS A 133 6.65 6.57 -7.71
CA LYS A 133 6.39 5.19 -8.19
C LYS A 133 7.38 4.16 -7.62
N GLY A 134 8.68 4.48 -7.61
CA GLY A 134 9.71 3.59 -7.05
C GLY A 134 9.59 3.40 -5.54
N GLU A 135 9.33 4.48 -4.80
CA GLU A 135 9.13 4.41 -3.35
C GLU A 135 7.85 3.66 -2.98
N PHE A 136 6.77 3.87 -3.75
CA PHE A 136 5.53 3.14 -3.62
C PHE A 136 5.74 1.64 -3.82
N TYR A 137 6.44 1.26 -4.91
CA TYR A 137 6.73 -0.14 -5.19
C TYR A 137 7.52 -0.78 -4.05
N ILE A 138 8.60 -0.14 -3.60
CA ILE A 138 9.43 -0.66 -2.51
C ILE A 138 8.60 -0.80 -1.21
N ALA A 139 7.84 0.23 -0.85
CA ALA A 139 7.15 0.29 0.44
C ALA A 139 5.91 -0.60 0.54
N PHE A 140 5.14 -0.75 -0.54
CA PHE A 140 3.88 -1.51 -0.52
C PHE A 140 4.00 -2.89 -1.17
N VAL A 141 4.82 -3.01 -2.22
CA VAL A 141 4.87 -4.22 -3.06
C VAL A 141 6.03 -5.11 -2.66
N GLU A 142 7.25 -4.60 -2.76
CA GLU A 142 8.45 -5.37 -2.48
C GLU A 142 8.54 -5.74 -1.00
N TRP A 143 8.17 -4.83 -0.09
CA TRP A 143 8.13 -5.14 1.33
C TRP A 143 7.15 -6.26 1.67
N PHE A 144 5.94 -6.23 1.09
CA PHE A 144 5.00 -7.33 1.22
C PHE A 144 5.60 -8.62 0.64
N ARG A 145 6.15 -8.58 -0.58
CA ARG A 145 6.73 -9.76 -1.24
C ARG A 145 7.85 -10.39 -0.41
N TYR A 146 8.71 -9.58 0.20
CA TYR A 146 9.79 -10.03 1.07
C TYR A 146 9.24 -10.76 2.32
N ILE A 147 8.27 -10.16 3.01
CA ILE A 147 7.63 -10.78 4.18
C ILE A 147 6.85 -12.03 3.79
N ALA A 148 6.10 -11.96 2.68
CA ALA A 148 5.34 -13.07 2.15
C ALA A 148 6.24 -14.27 1.81
N ALA A 149 7.44 -14.04 1.27
CA ALA A 149 8.43 -15.09 1.05
C ALA A 149 8.94 -15.69 2.38
N LYS A 150 9.26 -14.85 3.38
CA LYS A 150 9.69 -15.31 4.72
C LYS A 150 8.60 -16.13 5.43
N ARG A 151 7.33 -15.81 5.19
CA ARG A 151 6.16 -16.42 5.83
C ARG A 151 5.54 -17.55 5.02
N GLU A 152 6.16 -17.95 3.91
CA GLU A 152 5.67 -19.01 3.01
C GLU A 152 4.26 -18.75 2.47
N PHE A 153 3.93 -17.48 2.25
CA PHE A 153 2.62 -17.07 1.72
C PHE A 153 2.42 -17.60 0.28
N PRO A 154 1.20 -17.99 -0.12
CA PRO A 154 0.94 -18.60 -1.42
C PRO A 154 1.38 -17.76 -2.62
N ARG A 155 1.92 -18.43 -3.64
CA ARG A 155 2.38 -17.82 -4.90
C ARG A 155 1.67 -18.47 -6.09
N GLY A 156 1.42 -17.71 -7.14
CA GLY A 156 0.81 -18.24 -8.38
C GLY A 156 -0.67 -18.58 -8.31
N VAL A 157 -1.33 -18.31 -7.17
CA VAL A 157 -2.74 -18.63 -6.93
C VAL A 157 -3.65 -17.42 -7.20
N ASN A 158 -4.96 -17.61 -7.33
CA ASN A 158 -5.89 -16.50 -7.55
C ASN A 158 -6.23 -15.78 -6.24
N TRP A 159 -6.33 -14.45 -6.33
CA TRP A 159 -6.57 -13.56 -5.20
C TRP A 159 -7.97 -12.94 -5.30
N LEU A 160 -8.59 -12.70 -4.15
CA LEU A 160 -9.80 -11.90 -4.00
C LEU A 160 -9.50 -10.68 -3.11
N TRP A 161 -9.64 -9.49 -3.67
CA TRP A 161 -9.57 -8.22 -2.98
C TRP A 161 -10.97 -7.77 -2.55
N VAL A 162 -11.20 -7.74 -1.23
CA VAL A 162 -12.45 -7.33 -0.60
C VAL A 162 -12.19 -6.04 0.19
N GLY A 163 -12.17 -4.92 -0.51
CA GLY A 163 -11.84 -3.64 0.10
C GLY A 163 -11.90 -2.47 -0.88
N PRO A 164 -11.53 -1.27 -0.41
CA PRO A 164 -11.68 -0.05 -1.18
C PRO A 164 -10.68 0.07 -2.34
N SER A 165 -11.17 0.48 -3.51
CA SER A 165 -10.37 0.71 -4.73
C SER A 165 -10.27 2.21 -5.06
N GLY A 166 -10.23 2.59 -6.34
CA GLY A 166 -10.30 3.99 -6.77
C GLY A 166 -9.18 4.88 -6.18
N PRO A 167 -9.51 5.91 -5.37
CA PRO A 167 -8.51 6.83 -4.85
C PRO A 167 -7.69 6.24 -3.69
N HIS A 168 -8.05 5.07 -3.16
CA HIS A 168 -7.40 4.51 -1.97
C HIS A 168 -6.07 3.82 -2.31
N ILE A 169 -5.01 4.19 -1.58
CA ILE A 169 -3.65 3.76 -1.89
C ILE A 169 -3.49 2.22 -1.90
N ILE A 170 -4.24 1.52 -1.04
CA ILE A 170 -4.19 0.07 -0.94
C ILE A 170 -4.79 -0.62 -2.17
N GLY A 171 -5.86 -0.07 -2.74
CA GLY A 171 -6.43 -0.54 -4.01
C GLY A 171 -5.48 -0.33 -5.19
N LYS A 172 -4.58 0.66 -5.11
CA LYS A 172 -3.51 0.85 -6.11
C LYS A 172 -2.35 -0.15 -5.93
N ALA A 173 -2.14 -0.63 -4.70
CA ALA A 173 -1.06 -1.56 -4.36
C ALA A 173 -1.42 -3.01 -4.65
N VAL A 174 -2.67 -3.42 -4.39
CA VAL A 174 -3.07 -4.84 -4.38
C VAL A 174 -2.79 -5.58 -5.68
N GLY A 175 -3.03 -4.94 -6.83
CA GLY A 175 -2.71 -5.53 -8.13
C GLY A 175 -1.21 -5.69 -8.37
N GLN A 176 -0.38 -4.75 -7.91
CA GLN A 176 1.08 -4.88 -8.00
C GLN A 176 1.63 -5.93 -7.03
N VAL A 177 1.07 -6.00 -5.82
CA VAL A 177 1.37 -7.05 -4.83
C VAL A 177 1.06 -8.43 -5.40
N ALA A 178 -0.14 -8.65 -5.93
CA ALA A 178 -0.54 -9.93 -6.52
C ALA A 178 0.40 -10.35 -7.67
N ARG A 179 0.72 -9.42 -8.58
CA ARG A 179 1.69 -9.67 -9.68
C ARG A 179 3.08 -10.05 -9.15
N SER A 180 3.57 -9.38 -8.10
CA SER A 180 4.86 -9.70 -7.47
C SER A 180 4.89 -11.12 -6.86
N MET A 181 3.71 -11.63 -6.49
CA MET A 181 3.46 -12.98 -5.98
C MET A 181 3.16 -14.00 -7.10
N ARG A 182 3.41 -13.64 -8.37
CA ARG A 182 3.12 -14.44 -9.58
C ARG A 182 1.63 -14.73 -9.80
N SER A 183 0.75 -13.96 -9.17
CA SER A 183 -0.68 -14.02 -9.43
C SER A 183 -1.07 -13.10 -10.59
N ARG A 184 -2.28 -13.31 -11.10
CA ARG A 184 -2.95 -12.39 -12.02
C ARG A 184 -3.42 -11.14 -11.26
N ASP A 185 -4.08 -10.24 -11.97
CA ASP A 185 -4.84 -9.19 -11.30
C ASP A 185 -5.90 -9.82 -10.38
N PRO A 186 -6.08 -9.34 -9.14
CA PRO A 186 -7.06 -9.90 -8.22
C PRO A 186 -8.48 -9.77 -8.75
N PHE A 187 -9.31 -10.77 -8.47
CA PHE A 187 -10.76 -10.53 -8.48
C PHE A 187 -11.07 -9.49 -7.40
N SER A 188 -11.99 -8.57 -7.67
CA SER A 188 -12.33 -7.50 -6.75
C SER A 188 -13.82 -7.23 -6.74
N ILE A 189 -14.25 -6.44 -5.78
CA ILE A 189 -15.62 -6.00 -5.59
C ILE A 189 -15.69 -4.47 -5.67
N ASP A 190 -16.89 -3.95 -5.90
CA ASP A 190 -17.16 -2.53 -5.75
C ASP A 190 -17.54 -2.20 -4.30
N MET A 191 -16.70 -1.40 -3.65
CA MET A 191 -16.87 -0.96 -2.27
C MET A 191 -16.42 0.50 -2.12
N ASP A 192 -17.35 1.35 -1.72
CA ASP A 192 -17.11 2.75 -1.39
C ASP A 192 -17.02 2.93 0.14
N PRO A 193 -15.82 3.09 0.71
CA PRO A 193 -15.65 3.28 2.14
C PRO A 193 -16.16 4.65 2.63
N ARG A 194 -16.28 5.64 1.74
CA ARG A 194 -16.84 6.97 2.07
C ARG A 194 -18.34 6.89 2.20
N TRP A 195 -19.00 6.04 1.42
CA TRP A 195 -20.42 5.74 1.59
C TRP A 195 -20.68 4.98 2.88
N VAL A 196 -19.94 3.90 3.17
CA VAL A 196 -20.09 3.11 4.42
C VAL A 196 -20.09 4.01 5.66
N LYS A 197 -19.19 5.01 5.70
CA LYS A 197 -19.06 5.93 6.82
C LYS A 197 -20.23 6.88 7.03
N LYS A 198 -21.00 7.16 5.98
CA LYS A 198 -22.22 7.97 6.09
C LYS A 198 -23.40 7.17 6.66
N LEU A 199 -23.30 5.84 6.66
CA LEU A 199 -24.35 4.97 7.15
C LEU A 199 -24.21 4.76 8.66
N VAL A 200 -25.35 4.79 9.35
CA VAL A 200 -25.43 4.41 10.76
C VAL A 200 -25.48 2.88 10.85
N PRO A 201 -24.63 2.24 11.68
CA PRO A 201 -24.67 0.79 11.89
C PRO A 201 -26.08 0.28 12.20
N ASP A 202 -26.34 -0.97 11.80
CA ASP A 202 -27.60 -1.70 12.02
C ASP A 202 -28.89 -1.15 11.35
N THR A 203 -28.83 0.00 10.71
CA THR A 203 -29.91 0.50 9.86
C THR A 203 -30.12 -0.38 8.62
N LEU A 204 -31.32 -0.32 8.03
CA LEU A 204 -31.61 -1.03 6.78
C LEU A 204 -30.62 -0.67 5.66
N GLY A 205 -30.24 0.61 5.55
CA GLY A 205 -29.27 1.08 4.56
C GLY A 205 -27.88 0.46 4.76
N TYR A 206 -27.39 0.43 6.00
CA TYR A 206 -26.13 -0.23 6.35
C TYR A 206 -26.16 -1.72 6.02
N LYS A 207 -27.18 -2.44 6.50
CA LYS A 207 -27.32 -3.88 6.27
C LYS A 207 -27.39 -4.22 4.79
N ARG A 208 -28.17 -3.49 3.99
CA ARG A 208 -28.24 -3.70 2.53
C ARG A 208 -26.91 -3.46 1.85
N TYR A 209 -26.17 -2.42 2.23
CA TYR A 209 -24.88 -2.12 1.61
C TYR A 209 -23.81 -3.16 1.96
N ILE A 210 -23.75 -3.60 3.22
CA ILE A 210 -22.84 -4.69 3.63
C ILE A 210 -23.23 -6.00 2.94
N SER A 211 -24.52 -6.37 2.91
CA SER A 211 -24.99 -7.57 2.19
C SER A 211 -24.55 -7.55 0.73
N HIS A 212 -24.74 -6.41 0.05
CA HIS A 212 -24.33 -6.23 -1.33
C HIS A 212 -22.81 -6.44 -1.56
N ILE A 213 -21.96 -5.92 -0.67
CA ILE A 213 -20.50 -6.11 -0.73
C ILE A 213 -20.15 -7.59 -0.55
N ILE A 214 -20.78 -8.26 0.42
CA ILE A 214 -20.53 -9.67 0.71
C ILE A 214 -21.03 -10.58 -0.41
N GLU A 215 -22.21 -10.32 -0.96
CA GLU A 215 -22.79 -11.03 -2.11
C GLU A 215 -21.84 -10.98 -3.32
N GLN A 216 -21.28 -9.82 -3.66
CA GLN A 216 -20.28 -9.72 -4.73
C GLN A 216 -19.07 -10.63 -4.50
N ALA A 217 -18.54 -10.67 -3.27
CA ALA A 217 -17.40 -11.52 -2.92
C ALA A 217 -17.75 -13.01 -2.99
N LEU A 218 -18.93 -13.39 -2.49
CA LEU A 218 -19.45 -14.75 -2.58
C LEU A 218 -19.66 -15.19 -4.03
N ASP A 219 -20.15 -14.30 -4.90
CA ASP A 219 -20.32 -14.57 -6.33
C ASP A 219 -19.00 -14.91 -7.02
N VAL A 220 -17.90 -14.26 -6.62
CA VAL A 220 -16.56 -14.62 -7.09
C VAL A 220 -16.15 -15.98 -6.53
N LEU A 221 -16.28 -16.19 -5.22
CA LEU A 221 -15.89 -17.45 -4.55
C LEU A 221 -16.65 -18.67 -5.08
N ARG A 222 -17.88 -18.50 -5.58
CA ARG A 222 -18.68 -19.58 -6.19
C ARG A 222 -18.20 -19.97 -7.59
N ARG A 223 -17.56 -19.07 -8.33
CA ARG A 223 -17.19 -19.28 -9.73
C ARG A 223 -15.69 -19.44 -9.96
N GLN A 224 -14.88 -19.04 -9.00
CA GLN A 224 -13.43 -18.97 -9.13
C GLN A 224 -12.74 -19.75 -8.02
N HIS A 225 -11.65 -20.43 -8.35
CA HIS A 225 -10.78 -21.05 -7.37
C HIS A 225 -9.88 -19.99 -6.73
N ILE A 226 -10.34 -19.39 -5.62
CA ILE A 226 -9.63 -18.38 -4.85
C ILE A 226 -8.90 -19.02 -3.68
N GLU A 227 -7.62 -18.70 -3.49
CA GLU A 227 -6.82 -19.22 -2.38
C GLU A 227 -6.20 -18.11 -1.52
N VAL A 228 -6.22 -16.87 -1.98
CA VAL A 228 -5.80 -15.71 -1.19
C VAL A 228 -6.94 -14.71 -1.05
N ILE A 229 -7.25 -14.31 0.19
CA ILE A 229 -8.14 -13.18 0.44
C ILE A 229 -7.31 -12.02 1.02
N TYR A 230 -7.47 -10.86 0.42
CA TYR A 230 -6.94 -9.61 0.94
C TYR A 230 -8.14 -8.71 1.27
N SER A 231 -8.29 -8.32 2.54
CA SER A 231 -9.44 -7.54 3.00
C SER A 231 -9.14 -6.65 4.21
N THR A 232 -10.16 -6.01 4.76
CA THR A 232 -10.13 -5.41 6.10
C THR A 232 -10.74 -6.38 7.11
N PRO A 233 -10.32 -6.38 8.39
CA PRO A 233 -10.85 -7.33 9.36
C PRO A 233 -12.39 -7.39 9.47
N PRO A 234 -13.14 -6.26 9.53
CA PRO A 234 -14.59 -6.31 9.66
C PRO A 234 -15.29 -6.96 8.46
N LEU A 235 -14.82 -6.66 7.24
CA LEU A 235 -15.37 -7.25 6.02
C LEU A 235 -15.04 -8.75 5.92
N LEU A 236 -13.82 -9.13 6.31
CA LEU A 236 -13.41 -10.52 6.28
C LEU A 236 -14.20 -11.39 7.27
N ILE A 237 -14.51 -10.88 8.47
CA ILE A 237 -15.39 -11.57 9.42
C ILE A 237 -16.76 -11.81 8.79
N LYS A 238 -17.37 -10.77 8.21
CA LYS A 238 -18.70 -10.88 7.60
C LYS A 238 -18.72 -11.81 6.40
N LEU A 239 -17.68 -11.78 5.56
CA LEU A 239 -17.55 -12.72 4.46
C LEU A 239 -17.43 -14.15 4.98
N ALA A 240 -16.57 -14.37 5.98
CA ALA A 240 -16.33 -15.71 6.53
C ALA A 240 -17.56 -16.32 7.21
N GLU A 241 -18.45 -15.50 7.78
CA GLU A 241 -19.74 -15.94 8.36
C GLU A 241 -20.68 -16.51 7.29
N GLU A 242 -20.61 -16.01 6.06
CA GLU A 242 -21.44 -16.46 4.93
C GLU A 242 -20.75 -17.51 4.03
N MET A 243 -19.45 -17.71 4.19
CA MET A 243 -18.71 -18.76 3.47
C MET A 243 -19.00 -20.14 4.05
N ASN A 244 -19.19 -21.12 3.17
CA ASN A 244 -19.24 -22.50 3.60
C ASN A 244 -17.85 -23.01 4.05
N VAL A 245 -17.81 -24.18 4.70
CA VAL A 245 -16.57 -24.75 5.24
C VAL A 245 -15.54 -24.99 4.14
N ASP A 246 -15.93 -25.55 2.99
CA ASP A 246 -15.00 -25.87 1.91
C ASP A 246 -14.33 -24.62 1.33
N GLN A 247 -15.11 -23.56 1.12
CA GLN A 247 -14.60 -22.25 0.68
C GLN A 247 -13.58 -21.69 1.67
N ARG A 248 -13.85 -21.83 2.98
CA ARG A 248 -12.92 -21.38 4.04
C ARG A 248 -11.64 -22.22 4.09
N MET A 249 -11.74 -23.54 3.93
CA MET A 249 -10.60 -24.45 3.94
C MET A 249 -9.73 -24.36 2.67
N GLN A 250 -10.28 -23.87 1.56
CA GLN A 250 -9.56 -23.60 0.32
C GLN A 250 -8.59 -22.41 0.48
N ILE A 251 -8.88 -21.45 1.36
CA ILE A 251 -8.01 -20.28 1.54
C ILE A 251 -6.68 -20.69 2.18
N LYS A 252 -5.59 -20.36 1.48
CA LYS A 252 -4.19 -20.64 1.86
C LYS A 252 -3.42 -19.38 2.27
N GLY A 253 -3.95 -18.19 1.98
CA GLY A 253 -3.34 -16.94 2.40
C GLY A 253 -4.38 -15.89 2.75
N VAL A 254 -4.15 -15.19 3.86
CA VAL A 254 -4.97 -14.06 4.27
C VAL A 254 -4.06 -12.88 4.58
N HIS A 255 -4.33 -11.75 3.92
CA HIS A 255 -3.78 -10.47 4.32
C HIS A 255 -4.90 -9.53 4.75
N TYR A 256 -4.75 -8.91 5.91
CA TYR A 256 -5.68 -7.88 6.37
C TYR A 256 -4.95 -6.67 6.93
N GLY A 257 -5.57 -5.51 6.75
CA GLY A 257 -5.07 -4.25 7.28
C GLY A 257 -6.07 -3.10 7.16
N GLY A 258 -5.62 -1.90 7.52
CA GLY A 258 -6.40 -0.67 7.43
C GLY A 258 -7.37 -0.40 8.59
N VAL A 259 -7.64 -1.40 9.44
CA VAL A 259 -8.41 -1.27 10.68
C VAL A 259 -7.72 -2.10 11.77
N ALA A 260 -7.84 -1.66 13.02
CA ALA A 260 -7.32 -2.38 14.17
C ALA A 260 -7.86 -3.81 14.21
N LEU A 261 -6.98 -4.75 14.56
CA LEU A 261 -7.29 -6.15 14.79
C LEU A 261 -6.83 -6.49 16.20
N ASP A 262 -7.69 -7.06 17.02
CA ASP A 262 -7.32 -7.55 18.34
C ASP A 262 -6.93 -9.04 18.32
N LYS A 263 -6.40 -9.48 19.45
CA LYS A 263 -5.90 -10.83 19.69
C LYS A 263 -6.97 -11.91 19.50
N GLU A 264 -8.19 -11.68 19.95
CA GLU A 264 -9.26 -12.68 19.86
C GLU A 264 -9.78 -12.82 18.43
N HIS A 265 -9.91 -11.71 17.70
CA HIS A 265 -10.23 -11.75 16.28
C HIS A 265 -9.14 -12.45 15.46
N LEU A 266 -7.85 -12.17 15.74
CA LEU A 266 -6.74 -12.87 15.09
C LEU A 266 -6.79 -14.38 15.35
N LYS A 267 -7.05 -14.78 16.59
CA LYS A 267 -7.20 -16.18 16.99
C LYS A 267 -8.37 -16.84 16.28
N ARG A 268 -9.54 -16.18 16.20
CA ARG A 268 -10.72 -16.64 15.46
C ARG A 268 -10.38 -16.84 13.98
N PHE A 269 -9.67 -15.90 13.34
CA PHE A 269 -9.23 -16.06 11.95
C PHE A 269 -8.32 -17.27 11.76
N LYS A 270 -7.32 -17.43 12.63
CA LYS A 270 -6.32 -18.50 12.52
C LYS A 270 -6.83 -19.89 12.90
N LYS A 271 -7.76 -19.99 13.85
CA LYS A 271 -8.20 -21.29 14.38
C LYS A 271 -9.52 -21.77 13.78
N GLU A 272 -10.45 -20.84 13.55
CA GLU A 272 -11.83 -21.19 13.24
C GLU A 272 -12.18 -20.87 11.78
N LEU A 273 -11.78 -19.68 11.30
CA LEU A 273 -12.24 -19.20 10.00
C LEU A 273 -11.35 -19.66 8.85
N PHE A 274 -10.03 -19.52 8.94
CA PHE A 274 -9.08 -19.85 7.87
C PHE A 274 -7.86 -20.60 8.42
N PRO A 275 -8.03 -21.82 8.96
CA PRO A 275 -6.96 -22.57 9.62
C PRO A 275 -5.85 -23.06 8.68
N ASN A 276 -6.14 -23.14 7.37
CA ASN A 276 -5.16 -23.55 6.37
C ASN A 276 -4.34 -22.37 5.79
N ALA A 277 -4.62 -21.15 6.25
CA ALA A 277 -4.02 -19.96 5.67
C ALA A 277 -2.77 -19.51 6.41
N VAL A 278 -1.79 -19.02 5.65
CA VAL A 278 -0.76 -18.12 6.18
C VAL A 278 -1.40 -16.75 6.34
N HIS A 279 -1.33 -16.20 7.56
CA HIS A 279 -1.87 -14.88 7.89
C HIS A 279 -0.75 -13.86 7.97
N ILE A 280 -0.92 -12.71 7.28
CA ILE A 280 -0.04 -11.55 7.38
C ILE A 280 -0.89 -10.34 7.76
N ALA A 281 -0.58 -9.71 8.90
CA ALA A 281 -1.24 -8.49 9.30
C ALA A 281 -0.48 -7.25 8.79
N GLY A 282 -1.23 -6.24 8.35
CA GLY A 282 -0.70 -4.93 8.00
C GLY A 282 -1.31 -3.82 8.85
N TYR A 283 -0.45 -2.95 9.38
CA TYR A 283 -0.86 -1.71 10.02
C TYR A 283 -0.49 -0.54 9.13
N GLY A 284 -1.45 0.30 8.80
CA GLY A 284 -1.20 1.36 7.84
C GLY A 284 -2.42 2.16 7.51
N ASN A 285 -2.17 3.36 6.99
CA ASN A 285 -3.19 4.17 6.35
C ASN A 285 -2.57 4.99 5.21
N THR A 286 -3.42 5.72 4.49
CA THR A 286 -2.97 6.51 3.35
C THR A 286 -1.86 7.51 3.69
N LEU A 287 -1.86 8.09 4.90
CA LEU A 287 -0.96 9.20 5.27
C LEU A 287 0.49 8.76 5.47
N PHE A 288 0.72 7.65 6.19
CA PHE A 288 2.08 7.22 6.53
C PHE A 288 2.52 5.94 5.83
N GLY A 289 1.61 5.20 5.20
CA GLY A 289 1.91 3.99 4.45
C GLY A 289 1.67 2.71 5.25
N LEU A 290 2.51 1.70 5.05
CA LEU A 290 2.31 0.33 5.52
C LEU A 290 3.46 -0.15 6.41
N CYS A 291 3.11 -0.77 7.53
CA CYS A 291 3.94 -1.64 8.35
C CYS A 291 3.38 -3.05 8.30
N LEU A 292 4.25 -4.05 8.37
CA LEU A 292 3.86 -5.46 8.30
C LEU A 292 4.32 -6.22 9.55
N GLU A 293 3.55 -7.25 9.89
CA GLU A 293 3.97 -8.27 10.84
C GLU A 293 5.05 -9.15 10.19
N VAL A 294 6.28 -9.07 10.71
CA VAL A 294 7.43 -9.80 10.14
C VAL A 294 7.36 -11.28 10.52
N GLU A 295 7.01 -11.59 11.76
CA GLU A 295 6.95 -12.95 12.31
C GLU A 295 5.61 -13.18 13.01
N ALA A 296 5.11 -14.41 12.94
CA ALA A 296 3.84 -14.73 13.57
C ALA A 296 4.07 -14.90 15.08
N SER A 297 3.36 -14.15 15.92
CA SER A 297 3.40 -14.41 17.35
C SER A 297 2.74 -15.75 17.69
N PRO A 298 3.36 -16.62 18.52
CA PRO A 298 2.73 -17.83 19.03
C PRO A 298 1.59 -17.52 20.01
N HIS A 299 1.58 -16.31 20.57
CA HIS A 299 0.59 -15.83 21.51
C HIS A 299 -0.47 -14.94 20.86
N TYR A 300 -0.52 -14.83 19.52
CA TYR A 300 -1.48 -13.98 18.80
C TYR A 300 -1.32 -12.48 19.08
N ASP A 301 -0.14 -12.05 19.52
CA ASP A 301 0.19 -10.63 19.59
C ASP A 301 0.56 -10.11 18.19
N LEU A 302 0.32 -8.83 17.92
CA LEU A 302 0.53 -8.21 16.61
C LEU A 302 1.64 -7.16 16.71
N ASP A 303 2.83 -7.52 16.23
CA ASP A 303 3.99 -6.65 16.19
C ASP A 303 4.22 -6.13 14.77
N TYR A 304 4.11 -4.81 14.59
CA TYR A 304 4.24 -4.17 13.29
C TYR A 304 5.58 -3.46 13.15
N TYR A 305 6.29 -3.75 12.06
CA TYR A 305 7.61 -3.19 11.80
C TYR A 305 7.55 -2.20 10.63
N PRO A 306 8.03 -0.94 10.83
CA PRO A 306 8.19 0.00 9.74
C PRO A 306 9.31 -0.43 8.80
N LEU A 307 9.16 -0.11 7.52
CA LEU A 307 10.19 -0.39 6.53
C LEU A 307 11.28 0.69 6.56
N GLY A 308 12.41 0.40 7.21
CA GLY A 308 13.59 1.27 7.20
C GLY A 308 13.36 2.66 7.82
N PRO A 309 14.32 3.60 7.68
CA PRO A 309 14.23 4.93 8.29
C PRO A 309 13.27 5.88 7.55
N ARG A 310 12.57 5.43 6.50
CA ARG A 310 11.50 6.22 5.86
C ARG A 310 10.25 6.38 6.75
N MET A 311 10.08 5.49 7.73
CA MET A 311 9.00 5.59 8.71
C MET A 311 9.56 5.31 10.09
N ILE A 312 9.25 6.20 11.02
CA ILE A 312 9.63 6.05 12.42
C ILE A 312 8.35 6.16 13.23
N ILE A 313 8.09 5.17 14.07
CA ILE A 313 6.92 5.13 14.94
C ILE A 313 7.40 5.38 16.36
N GLN A 314 6.73 6.32 17.04
CA GLN A 314 6.96 6.62 18.45
C GLN A 314 5.63 6.58 19.16
N VAL A 315 5.61 5.95 20.34
CA VAL A 315 4.49 6.02 21.27
C VAL A 315 4.79 7.16 22.23
N VAL A 316 3.95 8.17 22.25
CA VAL A 316 4.11 9.38 23.08
C VAL A 316 2.93 9.49 24.04
N SER A 317 3.16 10.10 25.20
CA SER A 317 2.08 10.45 26.12
C SER A 317 1.23 11.56 25.51
N THR A 318 -0.10 11.46 25.64
CA THR A 318 -1.04 12.54 25.32
C THR A 318 -1.29 13.49 26.49
N LYS A 319 -0.76 13.12 27.66
CA LYS A 319 -0.66 13.99 28.83
C LYS A 319 0.75 14.57 28.83
N ASP A 320 0.86 15.89 28.85
CA ASP A 320 2.13 16.54 29.19
C ASP A 320 2.64 16.02 30.55
#